data_AF-A0A2S8GSD0-F1
#
_entry.id   AF-A0A2S8GSD0-F1
#
_cell.length_a   1.000
_cell.length_b   1.000
_cell.length_c   1.000
_cell.angle_alpha   90.00
_cell.angle_beta   90.00
_cell.angle_gamma   90.00
#
_symmetry.space_group_name_H-M   'P 1'
#
loop_
_entity.id
_entity.type
_entity.pdbx_description
1 polymer ?
#
loop_
_entity_poly.entity_id
_entity_poly.type
_entity_poly.pdbx_seq_one_letter_code
_entity_poly.pdbx_strand_id
1 'polypeptide(L)'
;MKTRTRTAFTLVELLVVIAIIGVLIALLLPAVQQAREAARRMQCSNNLKQIGLGIHNYHDTFNSLPPGGLWAYDVGWAFSTTNPAPGPNPQRGSILVHLLPFIEQGVLYDRINFRGTGNVQDQWADNPANTKRVRQVIIQAYVCPSDTAGGLTSGNNGAHNYSANFGPTNVNSTGNPSCPCSQGAALNGFRIDTKHNDRNPAGPFSRRGNKYVGKFSHTTDGLSNTIFFGEVRPGCSNHANGGWAGANNGNGLVSTLVPINTDTCNTQANAPGGDTCFAMCNWNLELGYKSLHPGGAQFLKGDGSVSFIAETVNHTTYQRLGQRDDGLVVDL
;
A
#
# COMPACT_ATOMS: atom_id res chain seq x y z
N MET A 1 43.25 58.12 -19.40
CA MET A 1 42.21 57.27 -18.77
C MET A 1 40.97 57.33 -19.67
N LYS A 2 40.67 56.31 -20.49
CA LYS A 2 39.46 56.31 -21.34
C LYS A 2 38.26 56.05 -20.44
N THR A 3 37.43 57.07 -20.21
CA THR A 3 36.15 56.96 -19.52
C THR A 3 35.21 56.09 -20.37
N ARG A 4 34.96 54.87 -19.90
CA ARG A 4 34.03 53.94 -20.52
C ARG A 4 32.62 54.46 -20.27
N THR A 5 31.98 55.03 -21.29
CA THR A 5 30.57 55.43 -21.24
C THR A 5 29.71 54.21 -20.92
N ARG A 6 29.06 54.21 -19.75
CA ARG A 6 28.10 53.17 -19.36
C ARG A 6 26.79 53.48 -20.08
N THR A 7 26.42 52.63 -21.04
CA THR A 7 25.09 52.67 -21.67
C THR A 7 24.04 52.29 -20.62
N ALA A 8 23.10 53.19 -20.35
CA ALA A 8 21.97 52.90 -19.47
C ALA A 8 20.95 52.03 -20.24
N PHE A 9 20.40 51.02 -19.56
CA PHE A 9 19.34 50.17 -20.10
C PHE A 9 18.05 50.99 -20.22
N THR A 10 17.34 50.86 -21.34
CA THR A 10 16.02 51.47 -21.53
C THR A 10 14.96 50.63 -20.81
N LEU A 11 13.89 51.29 -20.35
CA LEU A 11 12.74 50.63 -19.72
C LEU A 11 12.12 49.56 -20.63
N VAL A 12 12.12 49.79 -21.94
CA VAL A 12 11.61 48.84 -22.95
C VAL A 12 12.47 47.58 -23.01
N GLU A 13 13.80 47.70 -23.03
CA GLU A 13 14.70 46.53 -23.07
C GLU A 13 14.52 45.65 -21.82
N LEU A 14 14.34 46.25 -20.64
CA LEU A 14 14.07 45.50 -19.41
C LEU A 14 12.73 44.77 -19.47
N LEU A 15 11.67 45.42 -19.95
CA LEU A 15 10.34 44.83 -20.09
C LEU A 15 10.33 43.66 -21.07
N VAL A 16 11.02 43.78 -22.21
CA VAL A 16 11.14 42.69 -23.20
C VAL A 16 11.83 41.48 -22.60
N VAL A 17 12.92 41.67 -21.86
CA VAL A 17 13.64 40.55 -21.20
C VAL A 17 12.75 39.85 -20.18
N ILE A 18 12.04 40.61 -19.35
CA ILE A 18 11.11 40.03 -18.37
C ILE A 18 9.96 39.28 -19.08
N ALA A 19 9.43 39.82 -20.18
CA ALA A 19 8.40 39.15 -20.96
C ALA A 19 8.89 37.82 -21.56
N ILE A 20 10.11 37.79 -22.13
CA ILE A 20 10.71 36.57 -22.68
C ILE A 20 10.94 35.54 -21.56
N ILE A 21 11.52 35.94 -20.43
CA ILE A 21 11.72 35.05 -19.27
C ILE A 21 10.37 34.51 -18.76
N GLY A 22 9.35 35.37 -18.67
CA GLY A 22 8.01 34.98 -18.27
C GLY A 22 7.40 33.92 -19.19
N VAL A 23 7.51 34.10 -20.52
CA VAL A 23 7.05 33.10 -21.50
C VAL A 23 7.83 31.80 -21.39
N LEU A 24 9.17 31.86 -21.28
CA LEU A 24 10.00 30.66 -21.12
C LEU A 24 9.66 29.88 -19.85
N ILE A 25 9.49 30.56 -18.71
CA ILE A 25 9.09 29.91 -17.45
C ILE A 25 7.68 29.32 -17.57
N ALA A 26 6.73 30.03 -18.18
CA ALA A 26 5.37 29.54 -18.38
C ALA A 26 5.32 28.26 -19.23
N LEU A 27 6.21 28.12 -20.21
CA LEU A 27 6.33 26.91 -21.04
C LEU A 27 7.13 25.79 -20.35
N LEU A 28 8.17 26.14 -19.57
CA LEU A 28 9.05 25.15 -18.94
C LEU A 28 8.49 24.57 -17.64
N LEU A 29 7.74 25.35 -16.84
CA LEU A 29 7.24 24.90 -15.55
C LEU A 29 6.32 23.67 -15.67
N PRO A 30 5.30 23.65 -16.56
CA PRO A 30 4.47 22.46 -16.75
C PRO A 30 5.28 21.24 -17.19
N ALA A 31 6.23 21.43 -18.10
CA ALA A 31 7.09 20.36 -18.61
C ALA A 31 7.98 19.77 -17.51
N VAL A 32 8.60 20.62 -16.68
CA VAL A 32 9.44 20.16 -15.56
C VAL A 32 8.61 19.39 -14.53
N GLN A 33 7.37 19.80 -14.25
CA GLN A 33 6.51 19.07 -13.31
C GLN A 33 6.08 17.71 -13.87
N GLN A 34 5.72 17.64 -15.15
CA GLN A 34 5.39 16.38 -15.82
C GLN A 34 6.58 15.41 -15.82
N ALA A 35 7.78 15.90 -16.13
CA ALA A 35 9.00 15.09 -16.10
C ALA A 35 9.30 14.57 -14.68
N ARG A 36 9.13 15.40 -13.64
CA ARG A 36 9.30 15.00 -12.24
C ARG A 36 8.31 13.92 -11.83
N GLU A 37 7.04 14.05 -12.22
CA GLU A 37 6.04 13.04 -11.88
C GLU A 37 6.27 11.72 -12.63
N ALA A 38 6.68 11.77 -13.90
CA ALA A 38 7.08 10.58 -14.64
C ALA A 38 8.25 9.85 -13.95
N ALA A 39 9.25 10.59 -13.46
CA ALA A 39 10.36 10.02 -12.70
C ALA A 39 9.90 9.37 -11.38
N ARG A 40 9.03 10.03 -10.62
CA ARG A 40 8.46 9.47 -9.38
C ARG A 40 7.65 8.21 -9.66
N ARG A 41 6.85 8.19 -10.72
CA ARG A 41 6.07 7.02 -11.15
C ARG A 41 6.94 5.84 -11.57
N MET A 42 8.06 6.10 -12.25
CA MET A 42 9.05 5.06 -12.53
C MET A 42 9.64 4.49 -11.25
N GLN A 43 9.93 5.34 -10.26
CA GLN A 43 10.43 4.88 -8.96
C GLN A 43 9.39 4.03 -8.21
N CYS A 44 8.11 4.41 -8.17
CA CYS A 44 7.07 3.60 -7.52
C CYS A 44 6.85 2.25 -8.25
N SER A 45 6.97 2.23 -9.58
CA SER A 45 6.98 0.99 -10.36
C SER A 45 8.17 0.07 -10.00
N ASN A 46 9.37 0.64 -9.87
CA ASN A 46 10.57 -0.11 -9.49
C ASN A 46 10.48 -0.66 -8.06
N ASN A 47 9.91 0.10 -7.12
CA ASN A 47 9.65 -0.37 -5.75
C ASN A 47 8.70 -1.58 -5.75
N LEU A 48 7.60 -1.54 -6.52
CA LEU A 48 6.71 -2.69 -6.71
C LEU A 48 7.45 -3.88 -7.36
N LYS A 49 8.36 -3.63 -8.31
CA LYS A 49 9.17 -4.68 -8.91
C LYS A 49 10.09 -5.35 -7.89
N GLN A 50 10.72 -4.57 -7.00
CA GLN A 50 11.52 -5.10 -5.90
C GLN A 50 10.68 -5.96 -4.94
N ILE A 51 9.47 -5.52 -4.60
CA ILE A 51 8.51 -6.32 -3.81
C ILE A 51 8.18 -7.63 -4.54
N GLY A 52 7.92 -7.58 -5.85
CA GLY A 52 7.65 -8.76 -6.66
C GLY A 52 8.79 -9.76 -6.66
N LEU A 53 10.02 -9.32 -6.89
CA LEU A 53 11.21 -10.16 -6.78
C LEU A 53 11.35 -10.75 -5.37
N GLY A 54 11.07 -9.95 -4.33
CA GLY A 54 11.07 -10.41 -2.95
C GLY A 54 10.06 -11.53 -2.68
N ILE A 55 8.86 -11.44 -3.27
CA ILE A 55 7.81 -12.47 -3.16
C ILE A 55 8.26 -13.78 -3.82
N HIS A 56 8.84 -13.71 -5.03
CA HIS A 56 9.35 -14.87 -5.74
C HIS A 56 10.51 -15.53 -4.98
N ASN A 57 11.49 -14.76 -4.50
CA ASN A 57 12.60 -15.28 -3.70
C ASN A 57 12.12 -15.90 -2.36
N TYR A 58 11.11 -15.29 -1.72
CA TYR A 58 10.46 -15.86 -0.55
C TYR A 58 9.82 -17.21 -0.90
N HIS A 59 9.07 -17.27 -2.00
CA HIS A 59 8.43 -18.50 -2.47
C HIS A 59 9.46 -19.59 -2.79
N ASP A 60 10.57 -19.27 -3.45
CA ASP A 60 11.63 -20.23 -3.75
C ASP A 60 12.28 -20.79 -2.48
N THR A 61 12.38 -19.98 -1.44
CA THR A 61 12.96 -20.38 -0.14
C THR A 61 11.99 -21.22 0.70
N PHE A 62 10.72 -20.84 0.75
CA PHE A 62 9.74 -21.39 1.68
C PHE A 62 8.65 -22.26 1.03
N ASN A 63 8.67 -22.40 -0.30
CA ASN A 63 7.64 -23.06 -1.12
C ASN A 63 6.21 -22.60 -0.79
N SER A 64 6.09 -21.31 -0.49
CA SER A 64 4.87 -20.65 -0.04
C SER A 64 4.99 -19.15 -0.30
N LEU A 65 3.91 -18.48 -0.65
CA LEU A 65 3.83 -17.03 -0.64
C LEU A 65 4.10 -16.49 0.77
N PRO A 66 4.63 -15.28 0.92
CA PRO A 66 4.77 -14.65 2.22
C PRO A 66 3.38 -14.37 2.82
N PRO A 67 3.21 -14.55 4.14
CA PRO A 67 1.92 -14.32 4.77
C PRO A 67 1.53 -12.85 4.72
N GLY A 68 0.27 -12.58 4.33
CA GLY A 68 -0.29 -11.23 4.30
C GLY A 68 -0.13 -10.53 5.64
N GLY A 69 -0.52 -11.20 6.71
CA GLY A 69 -0.15 -10.86 8.09
C GLY A 69 -0.23 -12.10 8.96
N LEU A 70 0.46 -12.09 10.09
CA LEU A 70 0.46 -13.22 11.02
C LEU A 70 -0.08 -12.78 12.39
N TRP A 71 -1.33 -13.14 12.66
CA TRP A 71 -1.97 -12.97 13.95
C TRP A 71 -1.99 -14.32 14.68
N ALA A 72 -1.63 -14.35 15.96
CA ALA A 72 -1.43 -15.61 16.69
C ALA A 72 -2.69 -16.50 16.81
N TYR A 73 -3.89 -15.97 16.57
CA TYR A 73 -5.14 -16.76 16.56
C TYR A 73 -5.37 -17.52 15.24
N ASP A 74 -4.71 -17.15 14.14
CA ASP A 74 -4.91 -17.76 12.81
C ASP A 74 -3.84 -18.79 12.45
N VAL A 75 -2.64 -18.63 12.99
CA VAL A 75 -1.62 -19.67 12.97
C VAL A 75 -1.94 -20.64 14.10
N GLY A 76 -2.54 -21.78 13.76
CA GLY A 76 -2.44 -22.95 14.62
C GLY A 76 -0.96 -23.32 14.77
N TRP A 77 -0.26 -22.64 15.68
CA TRP A 77 1.00 -23.03 16.30
C TRP A 77 2.09 -23.59 15.36
N ALA A 78 2.24 -23.07 14.13
CA ALA A 78 3.32 -23.48 13.22
C ALA A 78 4.75 -23.13 13.72
N PHE A 79 4.88 -22.46 14.87
CA PHE A 79 6.17 -22.06 15.46
C PHE A 79 6.34 -22.40 16.94
N SER A 80 5.47 -23.23 17.54
CA SER A 80 5.64 -23.57 18.96
C SER A 80 5.37 -25.03 19.27
N THR A 81 6.40 -25.68 19.81
CA THR A 81 6.41 -27.07 20.29
C THR A 81 5.99 -27.19 21.76
N THR A 82 5.56 -26.10 22.41
CA THR A 82 5.21 -26.12 23.85
C THR A 82 4.02 -25.22 24.17
N ASN A 83 2.83 -25.82 24.16
CA ASN A 83 1.55 -25.43 24.80
C ASN A 83 1.21 -23.93 25.00
N PRO A 84 0.02 -23.43 24.60
CA PRO A 84 -0.38 -22.03 24.79
C PRO A 84 -0.64 -21.73 26.26
N ALA A 85 0.20 -20.90 26.87
CA ALA A 85 -0.25 -20.12 28.02
C ALA A 85 -1.26 -19.06 27.52
N PRO A 86 -2.39 -18.84 28.22
CA PRO A 86 -3.34 -17.79 27.89
C PRO A 86 -2.70 -16.42 28.16
N GLY A 87 -2.20 -15.77 27.11
CA GLY A 87 -1.58 -14.45 27.15
C GLY A 87 -1.84 -13.67 25.85
N PRO A 88 -1.52 -12.37 25.77
CA PRO A 88 -1.87 -11.52 24.64
C PRO A 88 -1.25 -12.06 23.35
N ASN A 89 -2.11 -12.42 22.40
CA ASN A 89 -1.79 -12.99 21.08
C ASN A 89 -0.84 -12.06 20.29
N PRO A 90 0.46 -12.36 20.17
CA PRO A 90 1.38 -11.41 19.57
C PRO A 90 1.32 -11.42 18.04
N GLN A 91 1.22 -10.23 17.44
CA GLN A 91 1.30 -10.02 15.99
C GLN A 91 2.73 -10.27 15.52
N ARG A 92 2.91 -11.12 14.50
CA ARG A 92 4.21 -11.46 13.90
C ARG A 92 4.56 -10.64 12.66
N GLY A 93 3.80 -9.58 12.44
CA GLY A 93 4.05 -8.58 11.42
C GLY A 93 3.16 -8.75 10.20
N SER A 94 3.26 -7.76 9.33
CA SER A 94 2.71 -7.76 7.99
C SER A 94 3.60 -8.54 7.01
N ILE A 95 3.11 -8.75 5.80
CA ILE A 95 3.88 -9.28 4.67
C ILE A 95 5.19 -8.51 4.44
N LEU A 96 5.18 -7.20 4.71
CA LEU A 96 6.32 -6.32 4.55
C LEU A 96 7.44 -6.65 5.56
N VAL A 97 7.11 -7.21 6.72
CA VAL A 97 8.11 -7.75 7.67
C VAL A 97 8.77 -9.02 7.13
N HIS A 98 7.99 -9.89 6.50
CA HIS A 98 8.48 -11.16 5.97
C HIS A 98 9.28 -11.01 4.67
N LEU A 99 9.13 -9.88 3.98
CA LEU A 99 9.89 -9.55 2.77
C LEU A 99 11.25 -8.89 3.04
N LEU A 100 11.50 -8.37 4.25
CA LEU A 100 12.75 -7.67 4.59
C LEU A 100 14.05 -8.37 4.15
N PRO A 101 14.26 -9.69 4.39
CA PRO A 101 15.50 -10.35 3.99
C PRO A 101 15.65 -10.44 2.46
N PHE A 102 14.56 -10.29 1.71
CA PHE A 102 14.52 -10.37 0.25
C PHE A 102 14.52 -8.99 -0.44
N ILE A 103 14.60 -7.90 0.33
CA ILE A 103 14.67 -6.51 -0.15
C ILE A 103 15.81 -5.72 0.50
N GLU A 104 16.93 -6.39 0.78
CA GLU A 104 18.14 -5.79 1.36
C GLU A 104 17.94 -5.19 2.77
N GLN A 105 16.96 -5.66 3.54
CA GLN A 105 16.71 -5.25 4.93
C GLN A 105 17.00 -6.38 5.93
N GLY A 106 17.96 -7.27 5.62
CA GLY A 106 18.32 -8.42 6.45
C GLY A 106 18.76 -8.04 7.88
N VAL A 107 19.57 -6.98 8.02
CA VAL A 107 20.03 -6.50 9.34
C VAL A 107 18.86 -6.10 10.26
N LEU A 108 17.80 -5.52 9.70
CA LEU A 108 16.60 -5.19 10.47
C LEU A 108 15.80 -6.44 10.82
N TYR A 109 15.69 -7.37 9.87
CA TYR A 109 14.97 -8.64 10.06
C TYR A 109 15.59 -9.48 11.19
N ASP A 110 16.92 -9.60 11.23
CA ASP A 110 17.65 -10.40 12.22
C ASP A 110 17.45 -9.89 13.66
N ARG A 111 17.05 -8.63 13.84
CA ARG A 111 16.74 -8.03 15.14
C ARG A 111 15.32 -8.35 15.62
N ILE A 112 14.44 -8.85 14.74
CA ILE A 112 13.05 -9.14 15.08
C ILE A 112 12.96 -10.52 15.74
N ASN A 113 12.53 -10.53 17.00
CA ASN A 113 12.25 -11.77 17.71
C ASN A 113 10.82 -12.24 17.42
N PHE A 114 10.68 -13.15 16.45
CA PHE A 114 9.39 -13.78 16.11
C PHE A 114 8.90 -14.81 17.15
N ARG A 115 9.75 -15.23 18.10
CA ARG A 115 9.41 -16.24 19.13
C ARG A 115 8.99 -15.62 20.47
N GLY A 116 9.19 -14.31 20.66
CA GLY A 116 8.87 -13.61 21.91
C GLY A 116 7.35 -13.45 22.14
N THR A 117 6.96 -12.98 23.33
CA THR A 117 5.55 -12.73 23.69
C THR A 117 5.00 -11.38 23.24
N GLY A 118 5.87 -10.47 22.77
CA GLY A 118 5.49 -9.15 22.27
C GLY A 118 5.20 -9.11 20.77
N ASN A 119 4.43 -8.10 20.38
CA ASN A 119 4.19 -7.73 18.97
C ASN A 119 5.49 -7.31 18.28
N VAL A 120 5.76 -7.78 17.06
CA VAL A 120 7.01 -7.45 16.34
C VAL A 120 7.13 -5.96 16.04
N GLN A 121 6.02 -5.29 15.73
CA GLN A 121 6.01 -3.86 15.38
C GLN A 121 6.46 -2.96 16.54
N ASP A 122 6.32 -3.44 17.78
CA ASP A 122 6.64 -2.71 19.01
C ASP A 122 8.02 -3.04 19.57
N GLN A 123 8.73 -4.00 18.95
CA GLN A 123 10.11 -4.32 19.31
C GLN A 123 11.05 -3.16 18.94
N TRP A 124 12.16 -3.06 19.64
CA TRP A 124 13.18 -2.05 19.36
C TRP A 124 13.96 -2.43 18.10
N ALA A 125 14.07 -1.47 17.18
CA ALA A 125 14.86 -1.64 15.96
C ALA A 125 16.36 -1.48 16.22
N ASP A 126 16.74 -0.71 17.25
CA ASP A 126 18.13 -0.32 17.57
C ASP A 126 18.49 -0.57 19.05
N ASN A 127 19.72 -1.04 19.30
CA ASN A 127 20.34 -1.18 20.64
C ASN A 127 21.69 -0.41 20.60
N PRO A 128 22.13 0.39 21.62
CA PRO A 128 21.77 0.47 23.05
C PRO A 128 20.79 1.59 23.45
N ALA A 129 20.37 2.45 22.51
CA ALA A 129 19.64 3.66 22.85
C ALA A 129 18.10 3.51 22.83
N ASN A 130 17.56 2.39 22.32
CA ASN A 130 16.11 2.13 22.21
C ASN A 130 15.31 3.36 21.73
N THR A 131 15.80 4.04 20.70
CA THR A 131 15.20 5.32 20.24
C THR A 131 14.13 5.13 19.18
N LYS A 132 14.12 3.98 18.50
CA LYS A 132 13.16 3.66 17.43
C LYS A 132 12.64 2.24 17.53
N ARG A 133 11.33 2.08 17.41
CA ARG A 133 10.68 0.77 17.23
C ARG A 133 10.82 0.30 15.79
N VAL A 134 10.69 -1.00 15.56
CA VAL A 134 10.71 -1.63 14.22
C VAL A 134 9.77 -0.90 13.27
N ARG A 135 8.52 -0.65 13.70
CA ARG A 135 7.53 0.06 12.87
C ARG A 135 7.87 1.51 12.54
N GLN A 136 8.85 2.12 13.19
CA GLN A 136 9.27 3.52 13.00
C GLN A 136 10.46 3.65 12.05
N VAL A 137 11.07 2.53 11.65
CA VAL A 137 12.12 2.54 10.62
C VAL A 137 11.48 2.87 9.27
N ILE A 138 12.07 3.80 8.53
CA ILE A 138 11.63 4.15 7.18
C ILE A 138 12.37 3.25 6.20
N ILE A 139 11.62 2.47 5.42
CA ILE A 139 12.16 1.62 4.36
C ILE A 139 11.80 2.25 3.02
N GLN A 140 12.79 2.77 2.31
CA GLN A 140 12.55 3.54 1.08
C GLN A 140 11.86 2.71 -0.01
N ALA A 141 12.15 1.40 -0.08
CA ALA A 141 11.48 0.48 -1.00
C ALA A 141 9.96 0.36 -0.75
N TYR A 142 9.47 0.73 0.44
CA TYR A 142 8.05 0.74 0.75
C TYR A 142 7.38 2.10 0.57
N VAL A 143 8.13 3.16 0.28
CA VAL A 143 7.59 4.53 0.18
C VAL A 143 7.51 4.95 -1.28
N CYS A 144 6.36 5.48 -1.71
CA CYS A 144 6.23 6.11 -3.01
C CYS A 144 6.56 7.61 -2.87
N PRO A 145 7.57 8.14 -3.58
CA PRO A 145 7.97 9.55 -3.51
C PRO A 145 6.86 10.54 -3.88
N SER A 146 5.79 10.11 -4.55
CA SER A 146 4.65 10.99 -4.87
C SER A 146 3.74 11.26 -3.67
N ASP A 147 3.64 10.37 -2.67
CA ASP A 147 2.66 10.49 -1.58
C ASP A 147 3.26 10.83 -0.22
N THR A 148 4.24 10.06 0.25
CA THR A 148 4.75 10.23 1.62
C THR A 148 6.23 10.63 1.59
N ALA A 149 6.53 11.86 1.16
CA ALA A 149 7.90 12.35 1.00
C ALA A 149 8.75 12.28 2.29
N GLY A 150 8.12 12.26 3.48
CA GLY A 150 8.79 12.07 4.77
C GLY A 150 8.88 10.61 5.26
N GLY A 151 8.32 9.65 4.51
CA GLY A 151 8.32 8.23 4.84
C GLY A 151 7.60 7.85 6.14
N LEU A 152 6.79 8.76 6.70
CA LEU A 152 6.12 8.59 7.99
C LEU A 152 4.60 8.73 7.86
N THR A 153 3.87 7.93 8.62
CA THR A 153 2.43 8.09 8.82
C THR A 153 2.13 9.20 9.83
N SER A 154 0.87 9.62 9.94
CA SER A 154 0.43 10.57 10.97
C SER A 154 0.73 10.10 12.40
N GLY A 155 0.80 8.78 12.61
CA GLY A 155 1.18 8.16 13.89
C GLY A 155 2.69 8.08 14.14
N ASN A 156 3.52 8.80 13.38
CA ASN A 156 4.99 8.80 13.46
C ASN A 156 5.62 7.39 13.33
N ASN A 157 5.08 6.59 12.40
CA ASN A 157 5.57 5.26 12.06
C ASN A 157 6.02 5.24 10.60
N GLY A 158 6.97 4.38 10.24
CA GLY A 158 7.39 4.18 8.86
C GLY A 158 6.19 3.84 7.97
N ALA A 159 5.94 4.68 6.97
CA ALA A 159 4.85 4.52 6.03
C ALA A 159 5.09 3.35 5.06
N HIS A 160 4.03 2.95 4.37
CA HIS A 160 4.09 2.04 3.23
C HIS A 160 3.05 2.47 2.19
N ASN A 161 3.42 2.51 0.92
CA ASN A 161 2.55 2.87 -0.18
C ASN A 161 2.18 1.67 -1.06
N TYR A 162 2.54 0.45 -0.66
CA TYR A 162 2.26 -0.76 -1.42
C TYR A 162 1.65 -1.80 -0.50
N SER A 163 0.54 -2.40 -0.94
CA SER A 163 -0.21 -3.35 -0.13
C SER A 163 -0.62 -4.58 -0.92
N ALA A 164 -0.59 -5.72 -0.23
CA ALA A 164 -1.01 -7.00 -0.75
C ALA A 164 -2.52 -7.06 -1.00
N ASN A 165 -2.91 -7.81 -2.02
CA ASN A 165 -4.28 -7.94 -2.52
C ASN A 165 -5.08 -9.02 -1.79
N PHE A 166 -6.20 -8.59 -1.21
CA PHE A 166 -7.22 -9.42 -0.57
C PHE A 166 -8.37 -9.79 -1.53
N GLY A 167 -8.36 -9.22 -2.74
CA GLY A 167 -9.41 -9.35 -3.76
C GLY A 167 -10.69 -8.61 -3.39
N PRO A 168 -11.77 -8.74 -4.18
CA PRO A 168 -13.08 -8.14 -3.92
C PRO A 168 -13.84 -8.88 -2.80
N THR A 169 -13.15 -9.13 -1.69
CA THR A 169 -13.67 -9.84 -0.52
C THR A 169 -14.40 -8.87 0.40
N ASN A 170 -15.51 -9.33 0.98
CA ASN A 170 -16.20 -8.60 2.04
C ASN A 170 -15.25 -8.34 3.23
N VAL A 171 -15.07 -7.06 3.56
CA VAL A 171 -14.48 -6.61 4.82
C VAL A 171 -15.61 -6.15 5.75
N ASN A 172 -15.68 -6.73 6.95
CA ASN A 172 -16.79 -6.47 7.87
C ASN A 172 -16.63 -5.11 8.57
N SER A 173 -17.06 -4.03 7.92
CA SER A 173 -17.27 -2.72 8.56
C SER A 173 -18.66 -2.59 9.18
N THR A 174 -19.55 -3.57 8.98
CA THR A 174 -20.95 -3.48 9.42
C THR A 174 -21.02 -3.48 10.95
N GLY A 175 -21.40 -2.34 11.52
CA GLY A 175 -21.49 -2.15 12.96
C GLY A 175 -20.18 -1.71 13.63
N ASN A 176 -19.20 -1.16 12.90
CA ASN A 176 -18.08 -0.44 13.52
C ASN A 176 -18.65 0.80 14.27
N PRO A 177 -18.73 0.79 15.61
CA PRO A 177 -19.34 1.89 16.35
C PRO A 177 -18.49 3.17 16.27
N SER A 178 -17.19 3.02 15.96
CA SER A 178 -16.27 4.14 15.72
C SER A 178 -16.38 4.73 14.32
N CYS A 179 -17.16 4.11 13.42
CA CYS A 179 -17.38 4.59 12.06
C CYS A 179 -18.77 4.17 11.55
N PRO A 180 -19.86 4.73 12.11
CA PRO A 180 -21.21 4.30 11.77
C PRO A 180 -21.54 4.69 10.33
N CYS A 181 -21.75 3.73 9.44
CA CYS A 181 -22.16 3.98 8.06
C CYS A 181 -23.43 3.17 7.75
N SER A 182 -24.56 3.86 7.53
CA SER A 182 -25.85 3.23 7.23
C SER A 182 -25.84 2.41 5.93
N GLN A 183 -24.94 2.75 5.01
CA GLN A 183 -24.75 2.07 3.73
C GLN A 183 -23.65 1.00 3.76
N GLY A 184 -22.98 0.76 4.90
CA GLY A 184 -21.80 -0.12 4.96
C GLY A 184 -22.09 -1.55 4.52
N ALA A 185 -23.28 -2.06 4.83
CA ALA A 185 -23.74 -3.37 4.35
C ALA A 185 -23.99 -3.39 2.83
N ALA A 186 -24.47 -2.29 2.25
CA ALA A 186 -24.70 -2.17 0.81
C ALA A 186 -23.39 -2.10 0.01
N LEU A 187 -22.33 -1.49 0.58
CA LEU A 187 -21.00 -1.47 -0.04
C LEU A 187 -20.44 -2.89 -0.23
N ASN A 188 -20.70 -3.79 0.71
CA ASN A 188 -20.35 -5.20 0.56
C ASN A 188 -21.15 -5.90 -0.55
N GLY A 189 -22.25 -5.31 -1.04
CA GLY A 189 -23.01 -5.78 -2.19
C GLY A 189 -22.29 -5.58 -3.53
N PHE A 190 -21.22 -4.78 -3.59
CA PHE A 190 -20.40 -4.64 -4.81
C PHE A 190 -19.49 -5.83 -5.09
N ARG A 191 -19.39 -6.78 -4.17
CA ARG A 191 -18.63 -8.03 -4.40
C ARG A 191 -19.23 -8.80 -5.58
N ILE A 192 -18.36 -9.40 -6.39
CA ILE A 192 -18.75 -10.16 -7.57
C ILE A 192 -19.17 -11.60 -7.26
N ASP A 193 -18.89 -12.09 -6.06
CA ASP A 193 -19.45 -13.34 -5.53
C ASP A 193 -19.65 -13.30 -4.01
N THR A 194 -20.35 -14.31 -3.49
CA THR A 194 -20.61 -14.48 -2.04
C THR A 194 -19.81 -15.61 -1.40
N LYS A 195 -18.95 -16.32 -2.15
CA LYS A 195 -18.15 -17.45 -1.65
C LYS A 195 -16.94 -16.97 -0.83
N HIS A 196 -16.47 -15.74 -1.06
CA HIS A 196 -15.30 -15.21 -0.39
C HIS A 196 -15.59 -14.42 0.89
N ASN A 197 -14.74 -14.64 1.90
CA ASN A 197 -14.79 -14.00 3.20
C ASN A 197 -13.40 -13.97 3.85
N ASP A 198 -13.30 -13.52 5.10
CA ASP A 198 -12.02 -13.39 5.81
C ASP A 198 -11.25 -14.71 6.01
N ARG A 199 -11.94 -15.86 5.93
CA ARG A 199 -11.36 -17.22 5.98
C ARG A 199 -11.30 -17.90 4.62
N ASN A 200 -11.69 -17.21 3.56
CA ASN A 200 -11.58 -17.66 2.18
C ASN A 200 -11.53 -16.40 1.31
N PRO A 201 -10.43 -15.63 1.34
CA PRO A 201 -10.38 -14.39 0.57
C PRO A 201 -10.51 -14.69 -0.92
N ALA A 202 -10.77 -13.69 -1.74
CA ALA A 202 -10.79 -13.78 -3.19
C ALA A 202 -9.40 -13.57 -3.79
N GLY A 203 -8.58 -12.72 -3.16
CA GLY A 203 -7.22 -12.42 -3.59
C GLY A 203 -6.16 -13.41 -3.08
N PRO A 204 -4.90 -13.26 -3.51
CA PRO A 204 -3.82 -14.19 -3.19
C PRO A 204 -3.27 -14.07 -1.76
N PHE A 205 -3.60 -13.00 -1.03
CA PHE A 205 -3.09 -12.75 0.33
C PHE A 205 -4.21 -12.63 1.36
N SER A 206 -3.86 -12.82 2.63
CA SER A 206 -4.77 -12.71 3.76
C SER A 206 -4.04 -12.19 5.00
N ARG A 207 -4.73 -11.36 5.78
CA ARG A 207 -4.30 -11.00 7.14
C ARG A 207 -4.23 -12.18 8.10
N ARG A 208 -4.83 -13.32 7.74
CA ARG A 208 -4.84 -14.57 8.51
C ARG A 208 -3.69 -15.51 8.15
N GLY A 209 -2.66 -14.99 7.47
CA GLY A 209 -1.49 -15.73 7.06
C GLY A 209 -1.78 -16.76 5.97
N ASN A 210 -0.98 -17.84 5.96
CA ASN A 210 -0.97 -18.76 4.83
C ASN A 210 -1.97 -19.92 4.92
N LYS A 211 -2.87 -19.89 5.91
CA LYS A 211 -3.81 -20.98 6.18
C LYS A 211 -4.83 -21.18 5.06
N TYR A 212 -5.24 -20.09 4.41
CA TYR A 212 -6.31 -20.07 3.42
C TYR A 212 -5.81 -19.82 2.00
N VAL A 213 -4.73 -19.06 1.88
CA VAL A 213 -4.04 -18.69 0.65
C VAL A 213 -2.55 -18.73 0.92
N GLY A 214 -1.69 -18.99 -0.05
CA GLY A 214 -0.27 -19.14 0.29
C GLY A 214 0.60 -19.86 -0.73
N LYS A 215 0.10 -20.18 -1.92
CA LYS A 215 0.89 -20.81 -2.99
C LYS A 215 0.53 -20.17 -4.32
N PHE A 216 1.49 -20.10 -5.24
CA PHE A 216 1.20 -19.68 -6.61
C PHE A 216 0.13 -20.56 -7.28
N SER A 217 0.09 -21.86 -6.96
CA SER A 217 -0.90 -22.79 -7.49
C SER A 217 -2.34 -22.50 -7.05
N HIS A 218 -2.57 -21.65 -6.05
CA HIS A 218 -3.92 -21.21 -5.69
C HIS A 218 -4.44 -20.10 -6.61
N THR A 219 -3.58 -19.51 -7.44
CA THR A 219 -3.93 -18.50 -8.45
C THR A 219 -4.17 -19.18 -9.79
N THR A 220 -5.33 -19.80 -9.93
CA THR A 220 -5.71 -20.58 -11.12
C THR A 220 -6.04 -19.71 -12.33
N ASP A 221 -6.37 -18.44 -12.12
CA ASP A 221 -6.65 -17.48 -13.21
C ASP A 221 -5.37 -16.94 -13.89
N GLY A 222 -4.21 -17.37 -13.39
CA GLY A 222 -2.89 -17.06 -13.92
C GLY A 222 -2.19 -15.92 -13.18
N LEU A 223 -0.91 -16.13 -12.88
CA LEU A 223 -0.09 -15.15 -12.16
C LEU A 223 0.01 -13.80 -12.90
N SER A 224 0.01 -13.81 -14.23
CA SER A 224 0.05 -12.61 -15.08
C SER A 224 -1.27 -11.85 -15.18
N ASN A 225 -2.36 -12.39 -14.62
CA ASN A 225 -3.71 -11.82 -14.67
C ASN A 225 -4.27 -11.49 -13.28
N THR A 226 -3.55 -11.81 -12.21
CA THR A 226 -3.96 -11.52 -10.84
C THR A 226 -3.05 -10.48 -10.21
N ILE A 227 -3.65 -9.43 -9.66
CA ILE A 227 -2.99 -8.41 -8.85
C ILE A 227 -2.51 -9.05 -7.55
N PHE A 228 -1.24 -8.87 -7.24
CA PHE A 228 -0.61 -9.29 -5.99
C PHE A 228 -0.44 -8.11 -5.04
N PHE A 229 0.04 -6.98 -5.55
CA PHE A 229 0.18 -5.73 -4.80
C PHE A 229 -0.32 -4.55 -5.62
N GLY A 230 -0.67 -3.47 -4.93
CA GLY A 230 -0.98 -2.20 -5.57
C GLY A 230 -0.70 -1.02 -4.65
N GLU A 231 -0.76 0.17 -5.22
CA GLU A 231 -0.51 1.40 -4.50
C GLU A 231 -1.63 1.76 -3.51
N VAL A 232 -1.24 2.22 -2.33
CA VAL A 232 -2.12 2.74 -1.30
C VAL A 232 -1.62 4.08 -0.77
N ARG A 233 -2.54 4.86 -0.21
CA ARG A 233 -2.24 6.15 0.42
C ARG A 233 -2.42 6.08 1.94
N PRO A 234 -1.34 6.01 2.74
CA PRO A 234 -1.42 5.99 4.20
C PRO A 234 -2.20 7.16 4.80
N GLY A 235 -2.12 8.34 4.17
CA GLY A 235 -2.88 9.52 4.59
C GLY A 235 -4.40 9.40 4.42
N CYS A 236 -4.91 8.32 3.83
CA CYS A 236 -6.32 8.11 3.52
C CYS A 236 -6.92 6.86 4.20
N SER A 237 -6.19 6.26 5.16
CA SER A 237 -6.64 5.09 5.89
C SER A 237 -6.10 5.07 7.32
N ASN A 238 -6.99 4.99 8.31
CA ASN A 238 -6.59 4.78 9.70
C ASN A 238 -5.89 3.43 9.89
N HIS A 239 -6.19 2.46 9.04
CA HIS A 239 -5.56 1.15 9.03
C HIS A 239 -4.12 1.14 8.52
N ALA A 240 -3.61 2.27 7.99
CA ALA A 240 -2.20 2.46 7.68
C ALA A 240 -1.39 2.99 8.88
N ASN A 241 -2.03 3.52 9.94
CA ASN A 241 -1.34 4.20 11.04
C ASN A 241 -0.35 3.32 11.80
N GLY A 242 -0.56 1.99 11.80
CA GLY A 242 0.36 1.00 12.37
C GLY A 242 1.72 0.91 11.68
N GLY A 243 1.93 1.66 10.59
CA GLY A 243 3.15 1.64 9.78
C GLY A 243 3.31 0.33 9.01
N TRP A 244 4.39 0.22 8.23
CA TRP A 244 4.65 -0.94 7.37
C TRP A 244 4.65 -2.27 8.15
N ALA A 245 5.09 -2.28 9.40
CA ALA A 245 5.28 -3.52 10.18
C ALA A 245 3.98 -4.10 10.78
N GLY A 246 2.95 -3.29 11.03
CA GLY A 246 1.80 -3.71 11.84
C GLY A 246 0.42 -3.24 11.34
N ALA A 247 0.36 -2.40 10.31
CA ALA A 247 -0.87 -1.90 9.72
C ALA A 247 -1.75 -3.01 9.11
N ASN A 248 -3.08 -2.88 9.21
CA ASN A 248 -4.00 -3.77 8.51
C ASN A 248 -3.89 -3.61 6.98
N ASN A 249 -3.53 -2.42 6.48
CA ASN A 249 -3.17 -2.23 5.08
C ASN A 249 -2.02 -3.19 4.73
N GLY A 250 -0.90 -3.09 5.45
CA GLY A 250 0.24 -3.99 5.27
C GLY A 250 -0.10 -5.47 5.47
N ASN A 251 -1.14 -5.81 6.24
CA ASN A 251 -1.50 -7.20 6.52
C ASN A 251 -2.22 -7.92 5.35
N GLY A 252 -2.34 -7.33 4.17
CA GLY A 252 -3.04 -7.95 3.04
C GLY A 252 -4.56 -7.98 3.22
N LEU A 253 -5.12 -6.85 3.65
CA LEU A 253 -6.56 -6.62 3.76
C LEU A 253 -7.07 -5.60 2.72
N VAL A 254 -6.18 -5.03 1.91
CA VAL A 254 -6.55 -4.08 0.86
C VAL A 254 -7.18 -4.83 -0.30
N SER A 255 -8.31 -4.31 -0.76
CA SER A 255 -9.24 -4.98 -1.65
C SER A 255 -9.41 -4.24 -2.97
N THR A 256 -9.87 -4.98 -3.98
CA THR A 256 -10.40 -4.42 -5.23
C THR A 256 -11.91 -4.20 -5.17
N LEU A 257 -12.52 -4.27 -3.97
CA LEU A 257 -13.98 -4.17 -3.80
C LEU A 257 -14.56 -2.84 -4.30
N VAL A 258 -13.77 -1.77 -4.16
CA VAL A 258 -14.14 -0.40 -4.53
C VAL A 258 -13.23 0.12 -5.65
N PRO A 259 -13.70 1.08 -6.47
CA PRO A 259 -12.90 1.65 -7.54
C PRO A 259 -11.57 2.24 -7.05
N ILE A 260 -10.57 2.23 -7.94
CA ILE A 260 -9.29 2.91 -7.73
C ILE A 260 -9.56 4.38 -7.39
N ASN A 261 -8.81 4.94 -6.44
CA ASN A 261 -8.93 6.34 -6.01
C ASN A 261 -10.28 6.74 -5.41
N THR A 262 -11.07 5.78 -4.91
CA THR A 262 -12.24 6.09 -4.06
C THR A 262 -11.82 7.02 -2.91
N ASP A 263 -12.40 8.23 -2.83
CA ASP A 263 -11.93 9.24 -1.88
C ASP A 263 -12.34 8.89 -0.45
N THR A 264 -11.34 8.55 0.36
CA THR A 264 -11.43 8.48 1.81
C THR A 264 -10.41 9.39 2.48
N CYS A 265 -9.72 10.25 1.73
CA CYS A 265 -8.67 11.12 2.24
C CYS A 265 -9.23 12.33 3.00
N ASN A 266 -10.53 12.60 2.81
CA ASN A 266 -11.20 13.76 3.38
C ASN A 266 -11.54 13.55 4.87
N THR A 267 -10.93 14.38 5.73
CA THR A 267 -11.20 14.38 7.17
C THR A 267 -12.58 14.96 7.54
N GLN A 268 -13.23 15.70 6.63
CA GLN A 268 -14.57 16.28 6.84
C GLN A 268 -15.67 15.20 6.95
N ALA A 269 -15.46 14.02 6.37
CA ALA A 269 -16.35 12.87 6.55
C ALA A 269 -16.43 12.41 8.03
N ASN A 270 -15.43 12.75 8.86
CA ASN A 270 -15.42 12.49 10.30
C ASN A 270 -15.95 13.66 11.14
N ALA A 271 -16.30 14.80 10.53
CA ALA A 271 -16.84 15.95 11.26
C ALA A 271 -18.31 15.70 11.65
N PRO A 272 -18.84 16.37 12.70
CA PRO A 272 -20.27 16.31 13.02
C PRO A 272 -21.13 16.66 11.80
N GLY A 273 -21.97 15.71 11.35
CA GLY A 273 -22.81 15.85 10.15
C GLY A 273 -22.15 15.44 8.82
N GLY A 274 -20.90 14.97 8.84
CA GLY A 274 -20.22 14.40 7.68
C GLY A 274 -20.75 13.01 7.30
N ASP A 275 -20.58 12.63 6.04
CA ASP A 275 -20.89 11.28 5.57
C ASP A 275 -19.76 10.32 5.96
N THR A 276 -19.95 9.69 7.12
CA THR A 276 -19.07 8.69 7.72
C THR A 276 -18.87 7.46 6.83
N CYS A 277 -19.68 7.25 5.79
CA CYS A 277 -19.41 6.20 4.81
C CYS A 277 -18.12 6.45 4.02
N PHE A 278 -17.73 7.71 3.78
CA PHE A 278 -16.50 8.10 3.07
C PHE A 278 -15.34 8.48 4.01
N ALA A 279 -15.45 8.14 5.29
CA ALA A 279 -14.42 8.41 6.26
C ALA A 279 -13.25 7.41 6.20
N MET A 280 -12.07 7.87 6.64
CA MET A 280 -10.85 7.07 6.85
C MET A 280 -10.97 5.93 7.89
N CYS A 281 -12.16 5.65 8.40
CA CYS A 281 -12.45 4.58 9.35
C CYS A 281 -13.39 3.50 8.79
N ASN A 282 -13.92 3.70 7.58
CA ASN A 282 -14.79 2.74 6.92
C ASN A 282 -13.92 1.76 6.15
N TRP A 283 -13.87 0.52 6.63
CA TRP A 283 -12.98 -0.51 6.10
C TRP A 283 -13.28 -0.81 4.64
N ASN A 284 -14.55 -0.72 4.22
CA ASN A 284 -14.94 -1.00 2.84
C ASN A 284 -14.30 -0.04 1.84
N LEU A 285 -14.15 1.24 2.20
CA LEU A 285 -13.65 2.25 1.27
C LEU A 285 -12.17 2.57 1.50
N GLU A 286 -11.71 2.62 2.76
CA GLU A 286 -10.34 3.00 3.06
C GLU A 286 -9.34 1.92 2.61
N LEU A 287 -9.74 0.64 2.67
CA LEU A 287 -8.97 -0.53 2.22
C LEU A 287 -9.14 -0.80 0.72
N GLY A 288 -9.16 0.28 -0.07
CA GLY A 288 -9.09 0.24 -1.54
C GLY A 288 -7.77 0.81 -2.03
N TYR A 289 -7.35 0.42 -3.22
CA TYR A 289 -6.14 0.93 -3.86
C TYR A 289 -6.27 2.39 -4.31
N LYS A 290 -5.23 3.18 -4.07
CA LYS A 290 -5.21 4.64 -4.24
C LYS A 290 -3.79 5.12 -4.55
N SER A 291 -3.66 6.11 -5.43
CA SER A 291 -2.37 6.72 -5.78
C SER A 291 -2.52 8.23 -5.99
N LEU A 292 -1.40 8.95 -5.94
CA LEU A 292 -1.32 10.35 -6.38
C LEU A 292 -0.87 10.49 -7.84
N HIS A 293 -0.53 9.38 -8.48
CA HIS A 293 -0.26 9.38 -9.91
C HIS A 293 -1.52 9.80 -10.68
N PRO A 294 -1.42 10.72 -11.65
CA PRO A 294 -2.57 11.16 -12.43
C PRO A 294 -3.25 10.00 -13.18
N GLY A 295 -4.55 9.83 -12.98
CA GLY A 295 -5.42 8.96 -13.77
C GLY A 295 -5.41 7.47 -13.41
N GLY A 296 -4.81 7.06 -12.29
CA GLY A 296 -4.77 5.65 -11.90
C GLY A 296 -3.71 5.31 -10.87
N ALA A 297 -3.35 4.03 -10.77
CA ALA A 297 -2.38 3.52 -9.81
C ALA A 297 -1.50 2.42 -10.41
N GLN A 298 -0.33 2.20 -9.82
CA GLN A 298 0.55 1.08 -10.19
C GLN A 298 0.15 -0.20 -9.44
N PHE A 299 0.21 -1.32 -10.17
CA PHE A 299 -0.11 -2.64 -9.64
C PHE A 299 0.97 -3.65 -10.06
N LEU A 300 1.34 -4.49 -9.10
CA LEU A 300 2.19 -5.66 -9.29
C LEU A 300 1.30 -6.88 -9.51
N LYS A 301 1.56 -7.63 -10.58
CA LYS A 301 0.92 -8.92 -10.85
C LYS A 301 1.73 -10.08 -10.25
N GLY A 302 1.10 -11.25 -10.13
CA GLY A 302 1.73 -12.44 -9.55
C GLY A 302 2.98 -12.95 -10.29
N ASP A 303 3.10 -12.68 -11.58
CA ASP A 303 4.28 -13.01 -12.39
C ASP A 303 5.45 -12.02 -12.19
N GLY A 304 5.26 -11.01 -11.34
CA GLY A 304 6.23 -9.97 -11.06
C GLY A 304 6.23 -8.81 -12.06
N SER A 305 5.34 -8.79 -13.05
CA SER A 305 5.15 -7.64 -13.93
C SER A 305 4.45 -6.49 -13.19
N VAL A 306 4.77 -5.25 -13.56
CA VAL A 306 4.14 -4.05 -12.99
C VAL A 306 3.45 -3.29 -14.11
N SER A 307 2.19 -2.96 -13.91
CA SER A 307 1.36 -2.24 -14.89
C SER A 307 0.56 -1.14 -14.20
N PHE A 308 0.37 -0.04 -14.92
CA PHE A 308 -0.52 1.01 -14.48
C PHE A 308 -1.94 0.70 -14.92
N ILE A 309 -2.89 0.78 -13.98
CA ILE A 309 -4.30 0.59 -14.26
C ILE A 309 -4.99 1.96 -14.11
N ALA A 310 -5.67 2.37 -15.16
CA ALA A 310 -6.42 3.62 -15.16
C ALA A 310 -7.58 3.56 -14.17
N GLU A 311 -7.88 4.66 -13.48
CA GLU A 311 -9.02 4.74 -12.56
C GLU A 311 -10.37 4.64 -13.28
N THR A 312 -10.38 4.85 -14.59
CA THR A 312 -11.55 4.70 -15.48
C THR A 312 -11.78 3.26 -15.96
N VAL A 313 -10.95 2.30 -15.53
CA VAL A 313 -11.14 0.87 -15.84
C VAL A 313 -12.55 0.42 -15.46
N ASN A 314 -13.13 -0.49 -16.24
CA ASN A 314 -14.39 -1.11 -15.85
C ASN A 314 -14.23 -1.77 -14.47
N HIS A 315 -15.09 -1.39 -13.53
CA HIS A 315 -14.95 -1.82 -12.14
C HIS A 315 -15.00 -3.34 -11.97
N THR A 316 -15.85 -4.04 -12.73
CA THR A 316 -15.93 -5.50 -12.72
C THR A 316 -14.64 -6.13 -13.26
N THR A 317 -14.05 -5.58 -14.33
CA THR A 317 -12.73 -6.03 -14.82
C THR A 317 -11.67 -5.88 -13.74
N TYR A 318 -11.63 -4.75 -13.04
CA TYR A 318 -10.69 -4.52 -11.94
C TYR A 318 -10.92 -5.47 -10.76
N GLN A 319 -12.17 -5.77 -10.42
CA GLN A 319 -12.51 -6.75 -9.39
C GLN A 319 -12.01 -8.15 -9.75
N ARG A 320 -12.17 -8.57 -11.01
CA ARG A 320 -11.66 -9.86 -11.52
C ARG A 320 -10.14 -9.95 -11.49
N LEU A 321 -9.43 -8.88 -11.87
CA LEU A 321 -7.97 -8.80 -11.69
C LEU A 321 -7.56 -8.98 -10.22
N GLY A 322 -8.45 -8.66 -9.27
CA GLY A 322 -8.25 -8.89 -7.86
C GLY A 322 -8.55 -10.33 -7.39
N GLN A 323 -9.28 -11.14 -8.16
CA GLN A 323 -9.54 -12.55 -7.85
C GLN A 323 -8.41 -13.44 -8.36
N ARG A 324 -8.27 -14.59 -7.70
CA ARG A 324 -7.27 -15.60 -8.05
C ARG A 324 -7.87 -16.87 -8.68
N ASP A 325 -9.16 -17.13 -8.45
CA ASP A 325 -9.81 -18.43 -8.71
C ASP A 325 -11.28 -18.35 -9.20
N ASP A 326 -11.63 -17.33 -10.00
CA ASP A 326 -12.97 -17.19 -10.57
C ASP A 326 -13.14 -17.85 -11.96
N GLY A 327 -12.04 -18.22 -12.62
CA GLY A 327 -12.00 -18.78 -13.97
C GLY A 327 -12.29 -17.77 -15.08
N LEU A 328 -12.46 -16.48 -14.75
CA LEU A 328 -12.81 -15.40 -15.65
C LEU A 328 -11.59 -14.50 -15.89
N VAL A 329 -10.60 -15.08 -16.57
CA VAL A 329 -9.37 -14.38 -16.93
C VAL A 329 -9.67 -13.13 -17.76
N VAL A 330 -9.17 -11.99 -17.31
CA VAL A 330 -9.27 -10.70 -17.99
C VAL A 330 -7.88 -10.15 -18.29
N ASP A 331 -7.73 -9.56 -19.47
CA ASP A 331 -6.54 -8.82 -19.88
C ASP A 331 -6.87 -7.32 -19.98
N LEU A 332 -5.86 -6.47 -19.81
CA LEU A 332 -5.98 -5.00 -19.80
C LEU A 332 -5.55 -4.37 -21.12
#